data_AF-A0A2V8VAB1-F1
#
_entry.id   AF-A0A2V8VAB1-F1
#
_cell.length_a   1.000
_cell.length_b   1.000
_cell.length_c   1.000
_cell.angle_alpha   90.00
_cell.angle_beta   90.00
_cell.angle_gamma   90.00
#
_symmetry.space_group_name_H-M   'P 1'
#
loop_
_entity.id
_entity.type
_entity.pdbx_description
1 polymer ?
#
loop_
_entity_poly.entity_id
_entity_poly.type
_entity_poly.pdbx_seq_one_letter_code
_entity_poly.pdbx_strand_id
1 'polypeptide(L)'
;MHRKQRSTERSVAYYTTAEGKEKKKIQNGKRVQSGVGPGAHPAVTGALQFHAGMVGYVAMVASLIEGRDVSEAEILQMLVRAMRQHSMARRRRMDYVVAQLKKNGP
;
A
#
# COMPACT_ATOMS: atom_id res chain seq x y z
N MET A 1 -6.93 -18.81 18.20
CA MET A 1 -6.43 -19.01 16.82
C MET A 1 -7.44 -19.63 15.83
N HIS A 2 -8.72 -19.86 16.17
CA HIS A 2 -9.67 -20.59 15.27
C HIS A 2 -10.59 -19.73 14.38
N ARG A 3 -10.75 -18.43 14.67
CA ARG A 3 -11.71 -17.55 13.96
C ARG A 3 -11.27 -17.18 12.53
N LYS A 4 -9.97 -17.01 12.31
CA LYS A 4 -9.42 -16.60 11.00
C LYS A 4 -9.49 -17.74 9.97
N GLN A 5 -9.32 -18.99 10.42
CA GLN A 5 -9.25 -20.17 9.56
C GLN A 5 -10.60 -20.47 8.88
N ARG A 6 -11.71 -20.46 9.64
CA ARG A 6 -13.07 -20.64 9.09
C ARG A 6 -13.47 -19.56 8.08
N SER A 7 -12.97 -18.32 8.26
CA SER A 7 -13.25 -17.22 7.32
C SER A 7 -12.54 -17.45 5.98
N THR A 8 -11.28 -17.89 6.04
CA THR A 8 -10.51 -18.25 4.85
C THR A 8 -11.15 -19.41 4.11
N GLU A 9 -11.52 -20.49 4.80
CA GLU A 9 -12.18 -21.66 4.22
C GLU A 9 -13.47 -21.29 3.47
N ARG A 10 -14.34 -20.50 4.10
CA ARG A 10 -15.57 -20.00 3.46
C ARG A 10 -15.30 -19.14 2.24
N SER A 11 -14.27 -18.30 2.30
CA SER A 11 -13.91 -17.42 1.18
C SER A 11 -13.34 -18.22 0.01
N VAL A 12 -12.52 -19.23 0.30
CA VAL A 12 -11.97 -20.16 -0.71
C VAL A 12 -13.11 -20.95 -1.35
N ALA A 13 -14.00 -21.53 -0.55
CA ALA A 13 -15.17 -22.26 -1.05
C ALA A 13 -16.04 -21.39 -1.98
N TYR A 14 -16.35 -20.16 -1.56
CA TYR A 14 -17.14 -19.23 -2.37
C TYR A 14 -16.48 -18.86 -3.70
N TYR A 15 -15.19 -18.52 -3.70
CA TYR A 15 -14.48 -18.16 -4.94
C TYR A 15 -14.14 -19.36 -5.85
N THR A 16 -14.46 -20.58 -5.43
CA THR A 16 -14.29 -21.78 -6.24
C THR A 16 -15.51 -22.05 -7.13
N THR A 17 -16.69 -21.56 -6.73
CA THR A 17 -17.94 -21.68 -7.52
C THR A 17 -17.91 -20.80 -8.77
N ALA A 18 -18.78 -21.10 -9.75
CA ALA A 18 -18.88 -20.33 -11.00
C ALA A 18 -19.24 -18.86 -10.72
N GLU A 19 -20.27 -18.62 -9.90
CA GLU A 19 -20.71 -17.27 -9.50
C GLU A 19 -19.60 -16.48 -8.78
N GLY A 20 -18.87 -17.14 -7.87
CA GLY A 20 -17.77 -16.51 -7.14
C GLY A 20 -16.64 -16.11 -8.09
N LYS A 21 -16.30 -16.97 -9.06
CA LYS A 21 -15.29 -16.70 -10.09
C LYS A 21 -15.70 -15.53 -10.98
N GLU A 22 -16.95 -15.47 -11.43
CA GLU A 22 -17.45 -14.37 -12.25
C GLU A 22 -17.42 -13.04 -11.50
N LYS A 23 -17.92 -13.02 -10.26
CA LYS A 23 -17.88 -11.82 -9.41
C LYS A 23 -16.45 -11.34 -9.17
N LYS A 24 -15.52 -12.26 -8.93
CA LYS A 24 -14.09 -11.97 -8.77
C LYS A 24 -13.46 -11.46 -10.07
N LYS A 25 -13.83 -12.02 -11.22
CA LYS A 25 -13.37 -11.60 -12.55
C LYS A 25 -13.82 -10.16 -12.84
N ILE A 26 -15.09 -9.83 -12.60
CA ILE A 26 -15.63 -8.47 -12.77
C ILE A 26 -14.90 -7.49 -11.83
N GLN A 27 -14.70 -7.86 -10.56
CA GLN A 27 -14.01 -7.00 -9.60
C GLN A 27 -12.53 -6.77 -9.97
N ASN A 28 -11.84 -7.80 -10.46
CA ASN A 28 -10.46 -7.68 -10.93
C ASN A 28 -10.38 -6.87 -12.24
N GLY A 29 -11.34 -7.03 -13.16
CA GLY A 29 -11.42 -6.25 -14.40
C GLY A 29 -11.52 -4.75 -14.16
N LYS A 30 -12.26 -4.32 -13.13
CA LYS A 30 -12.31 -2.92 -12.71
C LYS A 30 -10.95 -2.36 -12.29
N ARG A 31 -10.07 -3.18 -11.70
CA ARG A 31 -8.71 -2.76 -11.30
C ARG A 31 -7.79 -2.56 -12.51
N VAL A 32 -7.98 -3.33 -13.58
CA VAL A 32 -7.20 -3.22 -14.82
C VAL A 32 -7.58 -1.94 -15.58
N GLN A 33 -8.88 -1.59 -15.62
CA GLN A 33 -9.33 -0.33 -16.22
C GLN A 33 -8.85 0.90 -15.45
N SER A 34 -8.64 0.81 -14.13
CA SER A 34 -7.98 1.86 -13.35
C SER A 34 -6.45 1.91 -13.54
N GLY A 35 -5.88 1.00 -14.33
CA GLY A 35 -4.43 0.83 -14.52
C GLY A 35 -3.86 1.36 -15.85
N VAL A 36 -4.69 1.88 -16.76
CA VAL A 36 -4.20 2.54 -17.99
C VAL A 36 -3.99 4.02 -17.68
N GLY A 37 -2.75 4.38 -17.33
CA GLY A 37 -2.39 5.72 -16.86
C GLY A 37 -2.16 6.75 -17.97
N PRO A 38 -1.94 8.02 -17.58
CA PRO A 38 -0.91 8.83 -18.21
C PRO A 38 0.11 9.25 -17.14
N GLY A 39 1.39 9.03 -17.44
CA GLY A 39 2.50 9.49 -16.62
C GLY A 39 3.36 8.33 -16.14
N ALA A 40 4.30 7.93 -16.99
CA ALA A 40 5.65 7.73 -16.49
C ALA A 40 6.01 9.01 -15.72
N HIS A 41 5.80 9.00 -14.40
CA HIS A 41 6.45 9.97 -13.54
C HIS A 41 7.93 9.82 -13.87
N PRO A 42 8.64 10.92 -14.20
CA PRO A 42 10.08 10.84 -14.28
C PRO A 42 10.51 10.18 -12.98
N ALA A 43 11.33 9.13 -13.09
CA ALA A 43 12.03 8.63 -11.95
C ALA A 43 12.80 9.83 -11.40
N VAL A 44 12.20 10.54 -10.44
CA VAL A 44 12.94 11.38 -9.54
C VAL A 44 13.67 10.36 -8.68
N THR A 45 14.75 9.83 -9.25
CA THR A 45 15.96 9.43 -8.55
C THR A 45 16.58 10.69 -7.91
N GLY A 46 15.76 11.47 -7.19
CA GLY A 46 16.23 12.01 -5.95
C GLY A 46 16.24 10.78 -5.05
N ALA A 47 17.38 10.09 -4.98
CA ALA A 47 17.66 9.23 -3.85
C ALA A 47 17.15 9.99 -2.63
N LEU A 48 16.19 9.43 -1.90
CA LEU A 48 15.63 10.08 -0.71
C LEU A 48 16.82 10.31 0.22
N GLN A 49 17.40 11.50 0.12
CA GLN A 49 18.65 11.83 0.78
C GLN A 49 18.22 12.24 2.17
N PHE A 50 17.99 11.22 3.00
CA PHE A 50 17.65 11.44 4.39
C PHE A 50 18.88 12.03 5.08
N HIS A 51 18.68 13.13 5.80
CA HIS A 51 19.75 13.75 6.56
C HIS A 51 20.32 12.73 7.56
N ALA A 52 21.62 12.41 7.48
CA ALA A 52 22.24 11.34 8.27
C ALA A 52 21.96 11.48 9.77
N GLY A 53 22.03 12.71 10.31
CA GLY A 53 21.71 12.97 11.71
C GLY A 53 20.26 12.62 12.12
N MET A 54 19.30 12.78 11.21
CA MET A 54 17.91 12.39 11.48
C MET A 54 17.76 10.87 11.45
N VAL A 55 18.43 10.18 10.52
CA VAL A 55 18.41 8.71 10.44
C VAL A 55 19.05 8.11 11.69
N GLY A 56 20.19 8.64 12.14
CA GLY A 56 20.85 8.22 13.37
C GLY A 56 20.00 8.47 14.62
N TYR A 57 19.35 9.64 14.72
CA TYR A 57 18.42 9.92 15.82
C TYR A 57 17.23 8.94 15.84
N VAL A 58 16.62 8.68 14.68
CA VAL A 58 15.51 7.73 14.55
C VAL A 58 15.97 6.30 14.87
N ALA A 59 17.18 5.90 14.44
CA ALA A 59 17.76 4.60 14.77
C ALA A 59 17.97 4.45 16.28
N MET A 60 18.49 5.47 16.96
CA MET A 60 18.65 5.50 18.41
C MET A 60 17.31 5.37 19.13
N VAL A 61 16.31 6.18 18.77
CA VAL A 61 14.98 6.13 19.40
C VAL A 61 14.28 4.80 19.13
N ALA A 62 14.35 4.28 17.91
CA ALA A 62 13.77 2.98 17.56
C ALA A 62 14.43 1.84 18.35
N SER A 63 15.77 1.87 18.50
CA SER A 63 16.49 0.85 19.27
C SER A 63 16.05 0.85 20.74
N LEU A 64 15.85 2.04 21.31
CA LEU A 64 15.36 2.20 22.68
C LEU A 64 13.93 1.64 22.87
N ILE A 65 13.03 1.91 21.92
CA ILE A 65 11.64 1.46 21.99
C ILE A 65 11.53 -0.06 21.79
N GLU A 66 12.29 -0.60 20.83
CA GLU A 66 12.24 -2.02 20.46
C GLU A 66 13.11 -2.90 21.38
N GLY A 67 13.97 -2.30 22.21
CA GLY A 67 14.86 -3.02 23.14
C GLY A 67 15.94 -3.83 22.43
N ARG A 68 16.29 -3.48 21.19
CA ARG A 68 17.33 -4.13 20.38
C ARG A 68 18.04 -3.10 19.51
N ASP A 69 19.24 -3.40 19.06
CA ASP A 69 19.93 -2.53 18.10
C ASP A 69 19.24 -2.54 16.74
N VAL A 70 18.88 -1.35 16.26
CA VAL A 70 18.29 -1.11 14.95
C VAL A 70 19.30 -0.32 14.11
N SER A 71 19.76 -0.92 13.02
CA SER A 71 20.74 -0.28 12.13
C SER A 71 20.12 0.85 11.29
N GLU A 72 20.94 1.81 10.86
CA GLU A 72 20.50 2.87 9.94
C GLU A 72 19.91 2.31 8.64
N ALA A 73 20.48 1.22 8.12
CA ALA A 73 19.97 0.55 6.91
C ALA A 73 18.55 0.01 7.13
N GLU A 74 18.26 -0.51 8.32
CA GLU A 74 16.93 -0.98 8.69
C GLU A 74 15.93 0.19 8.79
N ILE A 75 16.34 1.31 9.41
CA ILE A 75 15.53 2.53 9.45
C ILE A 75 15.19 3.05 8.05
N LEU A 76 16.17 3.09 7.15
CA LEU A 76 15.92 3.50 5.76
C LEU A 76 14.90 2.60 5.07
N GLN A 77 14.97 1.29 5.27
CA GLN A 77 13.98 0.35 4.73
C GLN A 77 12.58 0.58 5.33
N MET A 78 12.50 0.84 6.64
CA MET A 78 11.25 1.16 7.32
C MET A 78 10.64 2.45 6.79
N LEU A 79 11.45 3.50 6.59
CA LEU A 79 11.02 4.78 6.04
C LEU A 79 10.51 4.63 4.60
N VAL A 80 11.26 3.95 3.73
CA VAL A 80 10.82 3.66 2.35
C VAL A 80 9.49 2.92 2.34
N ARG A 81 9.31 1.92 3.22
CA ARG A 81 8.06 1.17 3.33
C ARG A 81 6.90 2.06 3.80
N ALA A 82 7.11 2.88 4.83
CA ALA A 82 6.10 3.80 5.35
C ALA A 82 5.68 4.83 4.30
N MET A 83 6.64 5.43 3.58
CA MET A 83 6.38 6.36 2.48
C MET A 83 5.62 5.69 1.34
N ARG A 84 5.96 4.44 0.99
CA ARG A 84 5.22 3.66 -0.02
C ARG A 84 3.79 3.39 0.41
N GLN A 85 3.56 3.06 1.68
CA GLN A 85 2.20 2.86 2.20
C GLN A 85 1.40 4.17 2.15
N HIS A 86 2.00 5.28 2.53
CA HIS A 86 1.36 6.60 2.52
C HIS A 86 1.02 7.06 1.09
N SER A 87 1.93 6.86 0.13
CA SER A 87 1.70 7.22 -1.28
C SER A 87 0.54 6.41 -1.89
N MET A 88 0.43 5.12 -1.56
CA MET A 88 -0.66 4.26 -2.01
C MET A 88 -2.01 4.70 -1.42
N ALA A 89 -2.04 5.05 -0.14
CA ALA A 89 -3.26 5.56 0.52
C ALA A 89 -3.69 6.91 -0.10
N ARG A 90 -2.73 7.82 -0.30
CA ARG A 90 -2.99 9.13 -0.93
C ARG A 90 -3.49 9.00 -2.37
N ARG A 91 -2.87 8.13 -3.17
CA ARG A 91 -3.30 7.86 -4.56
C ARG A 91 -4.74 7.36 -4.61
N ARG A 92 -5.08 6.35 -3.80
CA ARG A 92 -6.45 5.82 -3.69
C ARG A 92 -7.47 6.89 -3.29
N ARG A 93 -7.09 7.78 -2.37
CA ARG A 93 -7.96 8.90 -1.96
C ARG A 93 -8.20 9.88 -3.11
N MET A 94 -7.15 10.20 -3.89
CA MET A 94 -7.30 11.05 -5.08
C MET A 94 -8.19 10.37 -6.14
N ASP A 95 -7.98 9.09 -6.42
CA ASP A 95 -8.81 8.34 -7.38
C ASP A 95 -10.28 8.33 -6.96
N TYR A 96 -10.55 8.17 -5.66
CA TYR A 96 -11.89 8.26 -5.08
C TYR A 96 -12.51 9.65 -5.29
N VAL A 97 -11.78 10.72 -4.97
CA VAL A 97 -12.26 12.10 -5.14
C VAL A 97 -12.56 12.38 -6.61
N VAL A 98 -11.66 11.99 -7.53
CA VAL A 98 -11.86 12.15 -8.98
C VAL A 98 -13.10 11.37 -9.45
N ALA A 99 -13.28 10.12 -8.99
CA ALA A 99 -14.46 9.34 -9.33
C ALA A 99 -15.76 9.96 -8.80
N GLN A 100 -15.73 10.56 -7.61
CA GLN A 100 -16.89 11.21 -7.02
C GLN A 100 -17.25 12.52 -7.72
N LEU A 101 -16.26 13.33 -8.10
CA LEU A 101 -16.47 14.53 -8.92
C LEU A 101 -17.05 14.19 -10.29
N LYS A 102 -16.55 13.13 -10.95
CA LYS A 102 -17.11 12.64 -12.21
C LYS A 102 -18.55 12.14 -12.09
N LYS A 103 -18.92 11.56 -10.96
CA LYS A 103 -20.26 11.03 -10.72
C LYS A 103 -21.28 12.13 -10.46
N ASN A 104 -20.86 13.20 -9.79
CA ASN A 104 -21.78 14.22 -9.30
C ASN A 104 -21.78 15.51 -10.14
N GLY A 105 -20.81 15.71 -11.04
CA GLY A 105 -20.66 16.95 -11.82
C GLY A 105 -20.45 18.18 -10.92
N PRO A 106 -20.07 19.34 -11.47
CA PRO A 106 -20.43 20.61 -10.85
C PRO A 106 -21.95 20.83 -10.89
#